data_AF-A0A352BHM7-F1
#
_entry.id   AF-A0A352BHM7-F1
#
_cell.length_a   1.000
_cell.length_b   1.000
_cell.length_c   1.000
_cell.angle_alpha   90.00
_cell.angle_beta   90.00
_cell.angle_gamma   90.00
#
_symmetry.space_group_name_H-M   'P 1'
#
loop_
_entity.id
_entity.type
_entity.pdbx_description
1 polymer ?
#
loop_
_entity_poly.entity_id
_entity_poly.type
_entity_poly.pdbx_seq_one_letter_code
_entity_poly.pdbx_strand_id
1 'polypeptide(L)'
;MIRYVPRKTKIKMELLPHVTVPDVLIGIVCAAALILMFTSNLPYKWFIGLAMLAFMILLYVPLADGERAYYTLVLMFRFFAFKKKYSRDKIKGFESIKALIPYEHIINDKYIDYGEYFGMVLQIIPVEFFLLTEEKQDAYIRSFQNALTRLNVDQNCSLVKINKAVLYDDYISGDEKKYEALMKAHENGDITDAELEGRTYVFQARVAQYIQANEEDKMFEDCYYLVVYDKDKTALYDTVEGMQSALASGQTPIRSKICSAKDLAIFLKANYTKDFDEREAESKGPESLVEWTMPEKVQFRTAQTLINGTAYKQFCITDYPLTVGNAWVYNLFSMPST
;
A
#
# COMPACT_ATOMS: atom_id res chain seq x y z
N MET A 1 -18.63 1.64 21.21
CA MET A 1 -19.05 3.05 20.93
C MET A 1 -19.28 3.26 19.43
N ILE A 2 -20.26 4.07 19.02
CA ILE A 2 -20.55 4.38 17.59
C ILE A 2 -19.79 5.66 17.20
N ARG A 3 -19.08 5.63 16.07
CA ARG A 3 -18.37 6.79 15.51
C ARG A 3 -19.03 7.28 14.23
N TYR A 4 -18.97 8.59 13.99
CA TYR A 4 -19.49 9.23 12.79
C TYR A 4 -18.39 9.44 11.75
N VAL A 5 -18.64 9.03 10.50
CA VAL A 5 -17.71 9.24 9.38
C VAL A 5 -18.29 10.30 8.45
N PRO A 6 -17.59 11.43 8.20
CA PRO A 6 -18.07 12.46 7.29
C PRO A 6 -18.11 11.93 5.84
N ARG A 7 -19.27 12.08 5.19
CA ARG A 7 -19.55 11.47 3.88
C ARG A 7 -18.80 12.08 2.70
N LYS A 8 -18.36 13.35 2.80
CA LYS A 8 -17.57 14.04 1.78
C LYS A 8 -16.59 15.00 2.44
N THR A 9 -15.31 14.90 2.12
CA THR A 9 -14.25 15.79 2.63
C THR A 9 -13.87 16.89 1.63
N LYS A 10 -14.18 16.72 0.33
CA LYS A 10 -13.95 17.73 -0.70
C LYS A 10 -15.28 18.25 -1.25
N ILE A 11 -15.50 19.56 -1.14
CA ILE A 11 -16.66 20.24 -1.71
C ILE A 11 -16.40 20.40 -3.21
N LYS A 12 -17.24 19.82 -4.07
CA LYS A 12 -17.16 20.05 -5.52
C LYS A 12 -17.66 21.48 -5.79
N MET A 13 -16.93 22.24 -6.60
CA MET A 13 -17.37 23.57 -7.03
C MET A 13 -18.53 23.41 -8.02
N GLU A 14 -19.75 23.59 -7.51
CA GLU A 14 -20.99 23.56 -8.30
C GLU A 14 -21.42 25.00 -8.62
N LEU A 15 -21.63 25.30 -9.91
CA LEU A 15 -22.11 26.62 -10.36
C LEU A 15 -23.64 26.75 -10.22
N LEU A 16 -24.32 25.62 -10.37
CA LEU A 16 -25.75 25.40 -10.15
C LEU A 16 -25.89 24.02 -9.49
N PRO A 17 -27.01 23.70 -8.80
CA PRO A 17 -27.20 22.37 -8.22
C PRO A 17 -26.89 21.27 -9.25
N HIS A 18 -25.91 20.43 -8.95
CA HIS A 18 -25.46 19.33 -9.82
C HIS A 18 -24.77 19.71 -11.13
N VAL A 19 -24.43 20.99 -11.39
CA VAL A 19 -23.69 21.42 -12.60
C VAL A 19 -22.30 21.93 -12.23
N THR A 20 -21.28 21.25 -12.75
CA THR A 20 -19.88 21.60 -12.57
C THR A 20 -19.34 22.44 -13.74
N VAL A 21 -18.22 23.13 -13.55
CA VAL A 21 -17.58 23.93 -14.61
C VAL A 21 -17.29 23.10 -15.89
N PRO A 22 -16.73 21.87 -15.81
CA PRO A 22 -16.53 21.01 -16.98
C PRO A 22 -17.81 20.73 -17.78
N ASP A 23 -18.97 20.66 -17.11
CA ASP A 23 -20.25 20.36 -17.74
C ASP A 23 -20.70 21.43 -18.71
N VAL A 24 -20.48 22.69 -18.33
CA VAL A 24 -20.82 23.86 -19.13
C VAL A 24 -19.93 23.92 -20.37
N LEU A 25 -18.62 23.67 -20.21
CA LEU A 25 -17.67 23.68 -21.32
C LEU A 25 -18.00 22.60 -22.36
N ILE A 26 -18.24 21.37 -21.92
CA ILE A 26 -18.63 20.27 -22.82
C ILE A 26 -19.97 20.57 -23.48
N GLY A 27 -20.90 21.18 -22.74
CA GLY A 27 -22.21 21.57 -23.26
C GLY A 27 -22.10 22.59 -24.39
N ILE A 28 -21.21 23.58 -24.26
CA ILE A 28 -20.94 24.58 -25.31
C ILE A 28 -20.34 23.92 -26.55
N VAL A 29 -19.37 23.02 -26.38
CA VAL A 29 -18.74 22.30 -27.50
C VAL A 29 -19.77 21.43 -28.23
N CYS A 30 -20.60 20.70 -27.48
CA CYS A 30 -21.70 19.90 -28.00
C CYS A 30 -22.72 20.77 -28.76
N ALA A 31 -23.13 21.91 -28.21
CA ALA A 31 -24.05 22.83 -28.86
C ALA A 31 -23.48 23.39 -30.17
N ALA A 32 -22.21 23.82 -30.17
CA ALA A 32 -21.52 24.29 -31.37
C ALA A 32 -21.46 23.19 -32.45
N ALA A 33 -21.17 21.95 -32.05
CA ALA A 33 -21.12 20.82 -32.97
C ALA A 33 -22.50 20.49 -33.58
N LEU A 34 -23.59 20.60 -32.81
CA LEU A 34 -24.96 20.46 -33.35
C LEU A 34 -25.28 21.57 -34.37
N ILE A 35 -24.95 22.82 -34.05
CA ILE A 35 -25.19 23.97 -34.95
C ILE A 35 -24.45 23.76 -36.27
N LEU A 36 -23.18 23.34 -36.22
CA LEU A 36 -22.39 23.04 -37.42
C LEU A 36 -22.99 21.89 -38.24
N MET A 37 -23.51 20.85 -37.57
CA MET A 37 -24.13 19.70 -38.27
C MET A 37 -25.45 20.07 -38.95
N PHE A 38 -26.30 20.90 -38.33
CA PHE A 38 -27.56 21.34 -38.93
C PHE A 38 -27.38 22.36 -40.06
N THR A 39 -26.32 23.17 -39.99
CA THR A 39 -25.94 24.15 -41.03
C THR A 39 -25.13 23.54 -42.19
N SER A 40 -24.60 22.33 -42.01
CA SER A 40 -23.86 21.60 -43.05
C SER A 40 -24.75 21.10 -44.19
N ASN A 41 -24.14 20.91 -45.37
CA ASN A 41 -24.80 20.46 -46.59
C ASN A 41 -24.72 18.92 -46.79
N LEU A 42 -24.58 18.18 -45.69
CA LEU A 42 -24.45 16.72 -45.71
C LEU A 42 -25.78 16.02 -46.06
N PRO A 43 -25.75 14.92 -46.85
CA PRO A 43 -26.90 14.07 -47.06
C PRO A 43 -27.34 13.44 -45.72
N TYR A 44 -28.65 13.31 -45.50
CA TYR A 44 -29.25 12.78 -44.26
C TYR A 44 -28.92 13.55 -42.96
N LYS A 45 -28.54 14.83 -43.06
CA LYS A 45 -28.17 15.67 -41.90
C LYS A 45 -29.13 15.65 -40.71
N TRP A 46 -30.44 15.52 -40.95
CA TRP A 46 -31.45 15.45 -39.89
C TRP A 46 -31.35 14.15 -39.07
N PHE A 47 -31.12 13.01 -39.72
CA PHE A 47 -30.93 11.73 -39.03
C PHE A 47 -29.62 11.69 -38.26
N ILE A 48 -28.54 12.23 -38.84
CA ILE A 48 -27.23 12.30 -38.18
C ILE A 48 -27.27 13.27 -37.00
N GLY A 49 -27.93 14.43 -37.15
CA GLY A 49 -28.14 15.38 -36.06
C GLY A 49 -28.94 14.80 -34.90
N LEU A 50 -29.99 14.03 -35.19
CA LEU A 50 -30.78 13.33 -34.17
C LEU A 50 -29.94 12.27 -33.42
N ALA A 51 -29.15 11.48 -34.14
CA ALA A 51 -28.24 10.49 -33.54
C ALA A 51 -27.18 11.17 -32.65
N MET A 52 -26.64 12.31 -33.09
CA MET A 52 -25.67 13.08 -32.32
C MET A 52 -26.28 13.66 -31.05
N LEU A 53 -27.52 14.16 -31.13
CA LEU A 53 -28.26 14.66 -29.97
C LEU A 53 -28.53 13.54 -28.96
N ALA A 54 -28.93 12.35 -29.42
CA ALA A 54 -29.09 11.18 -28.56
C ALA A 54 -27.76 10.79 -27.88
N PHE A 55 -26.65 10.83 -28.60
CA PHE A 55 -25.31 10.59 -28.03
C PHE A 55 -24.92 11.65 -26.99
N MET A 56 -25.25 12.93 -27.20
CA MET A 56 -25.00 13.99 -26.22
C MET A 56 -25.79 13.79 -24.94
N ILE A 57 -27.06 13.40 -25.02
CA ILE A 57 -27.85 13.08 -23.83
C ILE A 57 -27.20 11.92 -23.06
N LEU A 58 -26.73 10.89 -23.78
CA LEU A 58 -26.03 9.76 -23.16
C LEU A 58 -24.75 10.18 -22.43
N LEU A 59 -24.00 11.17 -22.93
CA LEU A 59 -22.79 11.69 -22.28
C LEU A 59 -23.02 12.27 -20.88
N TYR A 60 -24.24 12.75 -20.61
CA TYR A 60 -24.64 13.34 -19.34
C TYR A 60 -25.33 12.35 -18.39
N VAL A 61 -25.58 11.12 -18.83
CA VAL A 61 -26.10 10.08 -17.95
C VAL A 61 -25.03 9.77 -16.89
N PRO A 62 -25.38 9.82 -15.59
CA PRO A 62 -24.47 9.40 -14.54
C PRO A 62 -24.24 7.89 -14.64
N LEU A 63 -22.98 7.48 -14.73
CA LEU A 63 -22.58 6.08 -14.55
C LEU A 63 -22.29 5.83 -13.06
N ALA A 64 -21.77 4.64 -12.75
CA ALA A 64 -21.36 4.28 -11.40
C ALA A 64 -20.56 5.40 -10.71
N ASP A 65 -20.82 5.59 -9.42
CA ASP A 65 -20.25 6.64 -8.54
C ASP A 65 -20.67 8.09 -8.83
N GLY A 66 -21.68 8.31 -9.69
CA GLY A 66 -22.23 9.64 -9.94
C GLY A 66 -21.34 10.54 -10.81
N GLU A 67 -20.30 9.96 -11.42
CA GLU A 67 -19.53 10.61 -12.48
C GLU A 67 -20.26 10.49 -13.82
N ARG A 68 -20.17 11.54 -14.64
CA ARG A 68 -20.88 11.62 -15.92
C ARG A 68 -20.16 10.82 -17.00
N ALA A 69 -20.89 10.24 -17.94
CA ALA A 69 -20.34 9.35 -18.97
C ALA A 69 -19.21 9.96 -19.81
N TYR A 70 -19.26 11.27 -20.10
CA TYR A 70 -18.17 11.94 -20.81
C TYR A 70 -16.83 11.84 -20.06
N TYR A 71 -16.85 11.87 -18.72
CA TYR A 71 -15.63 11.86 -17.93
C TYR A 71 -14.97 10.48 -18.00
N THR A 72 -15.78 9.43 -17.88
CA THR A 72 -15.35 8.04 -18.08
C THR A 72 -14.77 7.82 -19.48
N LEU A 73 -15.38 8.39 -20.53
CA LEU A 73 -14.86 8.30 -21.89
C LEU A 73 -13.50 8.99 -22.04
N VAL A 74 -13.33 10.18 -21.49
CA VAL A 74 -12.04 10.89 -21.50
C VAL A 74 -10.96 10.05 -20.78
N LEU A 75 -11.28 9.48 -19.62
CA LEU A 75 -10.37 8.58 -18.90
C LEU A 75 -10.01 7.34 -19.73
N MET A 76 -10.99 6.76 -20.43
CA MET A 76 -10.77 5.62 -21.30
C MET A 76 -9.84 5.96 -22.47
N PHE A 77 -10.06 7.07 -23.18
CA PHE A 77 -9.15 7.53 -24.25
C PHE A 77 -7.75 7.83 -23.71
N ARG A 78 -7.67 8.48 -22.55
CA ARG A 78 -6.40 8.72 -21.87
C ARG A 78 -5.68 7.41 -21.54
N PHE A 79 -6.39 6.39 -21.05
CA PHE A 79 -5.83 5.06 -20.79
C PHE A 79 -5.34 4.35 -22.06
N PHE A 80 -6.01 4.55 -23.21
CA PHE A 80 -5.53 4.01 -24.49
C PHE A 80 -4.28 4.72 -25.02
N ALA A 81 -4.12 6.01 -24.75
CA ALA A 81 -2.96 6.78 -25.17
C ALA A 81 -1.70 6.47 -24.34
N PHE A 82 -1.85 6.05 -23.08
CA PHE A 82 -0.71 5.72 -22.22
C PHE A 82 0.03 4.46 -22.64
N LYS A 83 1.33 4.45 -22.38
CA LYS A 83 2.17 3.25 -22.47
C LYS A 83 1.76 2.28 -21.36
N LYS A 84 1.74 0.99 -21.70
CA LYS A 84 1.17 -0.05 -20.82
C LYS A 84 2.17 -1.12 -20.41
N LYS A 85 3.41 -1.06 -20.89
CA LYS A 85 4.40 -2.12 -20.74
C LYS A 85 5.74 -1.52 -20.34
N TYR A 86 6.20 -1.89 -19.16
CA TYR A 86 7.43 -1.40 -18.54
C TYR A 86 8.31 -2.59 -18.15
N SER A 87 9.62 -2.46 -18.31
CA SER A 87 10.60 -3.49 -18.01
C SER A 87 11.88 -2.85 -17.47
N ARG A 88 12.54 -3.52 -16.53
CA ARG A 88 13.90 -3.16 -16.09
C ARG A 88 14.90 -3.37 -17.22
N ASP A 89 14.81 -4.50 -17.90
CA ASP A 89 15.69 -4.84 -19.02
C ASP A 89 15.20 -4.20 -20.33
N LYS A 90 16.14 -3.89 -21.22
CA LYS A 90 15.84 -3.32 -22.55
C LYS A 90 15.19 -4.37 -23.46
N ILE A 91 13.87 -4.50 -23.36
CA ILE A 91 13.06 -5.37 -24.20
C ILE A 91 12.35 -4.54 -25.27
N LYS A 92 12.35 -5.00 -26.53
CA LYS A 92 11.67 -4.32 -27.63
C LYS A 92 10.18 -4.13 -27.32
N GLY A 93 9.71 -2.88 -27.35
CA GLY A 93 8.31 -2.51 -27.07
C GLY A 93 7.96 -2.31 -25.60
N PHE A 94 8.94 -2.39 -24.69
CA PHE A 94 8.82 -2.02 -23.29
C PHE A 94 9.57 -0.72 -23.02
N GLU A 95 9.01 0.11 -22.15
CA GLU A 95 9.66 1.32 -21.63
C GLU A 95 10.44 1.00 -20.34
N SER A 96 11.39 1.86 -19.97
CA SER A 96 12.16 1.69 -18.74
C SER A 96 11.26 1.75 -17.52
N ILE A 97 11.48 0.84 -16.57
CA ILE A 97 10.73 0.83 -15.32
C ILE A 97 10.99 2.06 -14.44
N LYS A 98 12.15 2.70 -14.61
CA LYS A 98 12.49 3.95 -13.91
C LYS A 98 11.54 5.11 -14.26
N ALA A 99 10.80 5.02 -15.37
CA ALA A 99 9.77 6.01 -15.71
C ALA A 99 8.45 5.80 -14.94
N LEU A 100 8.24 4.61 -14.36
CA LEU A 100 7.04 4.26 -13.59
C LEU A 100 7.27 4.37 -12.08
N ILE A 101 8.46 3.97 -11.63
CA ILE A 101 8.82 3.95 -10.21
C ILE A 101 9.23 5.37 -9.79
N PRO A 102 8.55 5.98 -8.82
CA PRO A 102 8.72 7.40 -8.50
C PRO A 102 9.91 7.68 -7.57
N TYR A 103 10.50 6.66 -6.95
CA TYR A 103 11.65 6.83 -6.05
C TYR A 103 12.98 6.55 -6.77
N GLU A 104 13.99 7.37 -6.48
CA GLU A 104 15.30 7.31 -7.11
C GLU A 104 16.36 6.70 -6.19
N HIS A 105 16.37 7.09 -4.91
CA HIS A 105 17.42 6.74 -3.96
C HIS A 105 16.88 6.52 -2.54
N ILE A 106 17.64 5.76 -1.74
CA ILE A 106 17.49 5.73 -0.28
C ILE A 106 18.59 6.61 0.30
N ILE A 107 18.21 7.68 1.01
CA ILE A 107 19.15 8.65 1.59
C ILE A 107 19.29 8.40 3.10
N ASN A 108 20.53 8.41 3.58
CA ASN A 108 20.88 8.27 4.99
C ASN A 108 20.20 7.08 5.66
N ASP A 109 19.94 6.01 4.89
CA ASP A 109 19.26 4.80 5.33
C ASP A 109 17.88 5.01 5.95
N LYS A 110 17.24 6.18 5.81
CA LYS A 110 15.96 6.47 6.48
C LYS A 110 14.93 7.11 5.56
N TYR A 111 15.38 7.80 4.52
CA TYR A 111 14.52 8.57 3.64
C TYR A 111 14.43 7.89 2.27
N ILE A 112 13.22 7.79 1.74
CA ILE A 112 12.96 7.48 0.34
C ILE A 112 12.97 8.81 -0.42
N ASP A 113 13.80 8.94 -1.43
CA ASP A 113 13.89 10.12 -2.28
C ASP A 113 13.00 9.97 -3.52
N TYR A 114 12.05 10.91 -3.70
CA TYR A 114 11.17 11.02 -4.86
C TYR A 114 11.54 12.22 -5.76
N GLY A 115 12.72 12.81 -5.56
CA GLY A 115 13.23 13.98 -6.29
C GLY A 115 12.75 15.30 -5.70
N GLU A 116 11.44 15.56 -5.72
CA GLU A 116 10.86 16.81 -5.20
C GLU A 116 10.49 16.74 -3.70
N TYR A 117 10.32 15.53 -3.18
CA TYR A 117 9.91 15.28 -1.81
C TYR A 117 10.51 13.96 -1.29
N PHE A 118 10.45 13.77 0.02
CA PHE A 118 10.98 12.62 0.72
C PHE A 118 9.88 11.85 1.43
N GLY A 119 10.09 10.56 1.63
CA GLY A 119 9.21 9.68 2.42
C GLY A 119 9.96 9.01 3.56
N MET A 120 9.30 8.84 4.70
CA MET A 120 9.78 8.01 5.81
C MET A 120 8.72 6.97 6.18
N VAL A 121 9.17 5.81 6.61
CA VAL A 121 8.31 4.65 6.86
C VAL A 121 8.38 4.25 8.33
N LEU A 122 7.22 4.15 8.97
CA LEU A 122 7.02 3.70 10.34
C LEU A 122 6.22 2.41 10.35
N GLN A 123 6.86 1.30 10.70
CA GLN A 123 6.18 0.01 10.88
C GLN A 123 5.39 0.01 12.19
N ILE A 124 4.15 -0.45 12.14
CA ILE A 124 3.29 -0.67 13.30
C ILE A 124 3.21 -2.17 13.55
N ILE A 125 3.50 -2.58 14.78
CA ILE A 125 3.38 -3.98 15.18
C ILE A 125 1.91 -4.24 15.53
N PRO A 126 1.22 -5.14 14.79
CA PRO A 126 -0.19 -5.41 15.01
C PRO A 126 -0.42 -6.08 16.36
N VAL A 127 -1.62 -5.91 16.89
CA VAL A 127 -2.10 -6.60 18.09
C VAL A 127 -3.49 -7.18 17.81
N GLU A 128 -3.86 -8.21 18.57
CA GLU A 128 -5.21 -8.77 18.53
C GLU A 128 -6.22 -7.81 19.16
N PHE A 129 -6.70 -6.86 18.35
CA PHE A 129 -7.53 -5.73 18.79
C PHE A 129 -8.84 -6.18 19.45
N PHE A 130 -9.46 -7.25 18.96
CA PHE A 130 -10.72 -7.76 19.50
C PHE A 130 -10.58 -8.47 20.86
N LEU A 131 -9.37 -8.87 21.25
CA LEU A 131 -9.12 -9.43 22.59
C LEU A 131 -9.03 -8.34 23.66
N LEU A 132 -8.96 -7.07 23.26
CA LEU A 132 -8.95 -5.94 24.18
C LEU A 132 -10.38 -5.60 24.64
N THR A 133 -10.50 -5.13 25.88
CA THR A 133 -11.76 -4.55 26.39
C THR A 133 -12.11 -3.28 25.60
N GLU A 134 -13.39 -2.91 25.54
CA GLU A 134 -13.83 -1.71 24.80
C GLU A 134 -13.09 -0.44 25.21
N GLU A 135 -12.81 -0.27 26.51
CA GLU A 135 -12.05 0.87 27.02
C GLU A 135 -10.61 0.90 26.46
N LYS A 136 -9.94 -0.25 26.42
CA LYS A 136 -8.59 -0.39 25.85
C LYS A 136 -8.59 -0.23 24.34
N GLN A 137 -9.61 -0.74 23.65
CA GLN A 137 -9.80 -0.53 22.22
C GLN A 137 -9.91 0.97 21.89
N ASP A 138 -10.71 1.71 22.67
CA ASP A 138 -10.86 3.15 22.47
C ASP A 138 -9.58 3.91 22.84
N ALA A 139 -8.85 3.47 23.87
CA ALA A 139 -7.54 4.03 24.19
C ALA A 139 -6.52 3.80 23.06
N TYR A 140 -6.51 2.61 22.46
CA TYR A 140 -5.67 2.27 21.32
C TYR A 140 -5.99 3.18 20.11
N ILE A 141 -7.27 3.37 19.81
CA ILE A 141 -7.71 4.25 18.72
C ILE A 141 -7.33 5.71 18.99
N ARG A 142 -7.44 6.18 20.24
CA ARG A 142 -6.99 7.53 20.63
C ARG A 142 -5.48 7.71 20.45
N SER A 143 -4.67 6.72 20.83
CA SER A 143 -3.22 6.76 20.60
C SER A 143 -2.88 6.86 19.11
N PHE A 144 -3.57 6.08 18.28
CA PHE A 144 -3.41 6.14 16.82
C PHE A 144 -3.84 7.50 16.25
N GLN A 145 -4.98 8.03 16.72
CA GLN A 145 -5.45 9.37 16.35
C GLN A 145 -4.42 10.44 16.71
N ASN A 146 -3.85 10.40 17.93
CA ASN A 146 -2.85 11.36 18.39
C ASN A 146 -1.60 11.33 17.51
N ALA A 147 -1.18 10.15 17.05
CA ALA A 147 -0.10 10.04 16.07
C ALA A 147 -0.46 10.75 14.76
N LEU A 148 -1.64 10.47 14.19
CA LEU A 148 -2.07 11.12 12.94
C LEU A 148 -2.22 12.65 13.06
N THR A 149 -2.62 13.17 14.23
CA THR A 149 -2.71 14.63 14.46
C THR A 149 -1.36 15.34 14.48
N ARG A 150 -0.23 14.61 14.47
CA ARG A 150 1.10 15.20 14.32
C ARG A 150 1.42 15.64 12.90
N LEU A 151 0.63 15.22 11.90
CA LEU A 151 0.84 15.62 10.52
C LEU A 151 0.66 17.13 10.34
N ASN A 152 1.63 17.75 9.67
CA ASN A 152 1.54 19.13 9.24
C ASN A 152 0.59 19.28 8.04
N VAL A 153 0.14 20.51 7.77
CA VAL A 153 -0.79 20.81 6.67
C VAL A 153 -0.21 20.43 5.30
N ASP A 154 1.11 20.54 5.14
CA ASP A 154 1.81 20.23 3.89
C ASP A 154 2.24 18.76 3.77
N GLN A 155 2.02 17.96 4.82
CA GLN A 155 2.41 16.55 4.85
C GLN A 155 1.27 15.64 4.45
N ASN A 156 1.62 14.56 3.76
CA ASN A 156 0.69 13.49 3.42
C ASN A 156 1.08 12.21 4.15
N CYS A 157 0.10 11.38 4.50
CA CYS A 157 0.33 10.09 5.11
C CYS A 157 -0.45 8.99 4.40
N SER A 158 0.17 7.84 4.22
CA SER A 158 -0.45 6.64 3.64
C SER A 158 -0.30 5.47 4.60
N LEU A 159 -1.38 4.73 4.82
CA LEU A 159 -1.35 3.45 5.51
C LEU A 159 -1.20 2.34 4.47
N VAL A 160 -0.15 1.55 4.60
CA VAL A 160 0.20 0.47 3.67
C VAL A 160 0.19 -0.85 4.42
N LYS A 161 -0.62 -1.80 3.94
CA LYS A 161 -0.61 -3.19 4.39
C LYS A 161 0.24 -3.99 3.42
N ILE A 162 1.16 -4.79 3.95
CA ILE A 162 2.00 -5.68 3.17
C ILE A 162 1.93 -7.07 3.79
N ASN A 163 1.78 -8.08 2.96
CA ASN A 163 1.81 -9.47 3.39
C ASN A 163 3.19 -10.05 3.06
N LYS A 164 3.97 -10.39 4.08
CA LYS A 164 5.37 -10.82 3.96
C LYS A 164 5.59 -12.20 4.56
N ALA A 165 6.57 -12.95 4.06
CA ALA A 165 6.95 -14.22 4.67
C ALA A 165 7.62 -13.98 6.02
N VAL A 166 7.26 -14.77 7.02
CA VAL A 166 7.89 -14.76 8.34
C VAL A 166 9.24 -15.47 8.22
N LEU A 167 10.31 -14.79 8.65
CA LEU A 167 11.62 -15.41 8.80
C LEU A 167 11.80 -15.89 10.24
N TYR A 168 12.08 -17.18 10.39
CA TYR A 168 12.28 -17.82 11.70
C TYR A 168 13.73 -17.80 12.18
N ASP A 169 14.62 -17.05 11.52
CA ASP A 169 16.06 -17.01 11.83
C ASP A 169 16.36 -16.58 13.27
N ASP A 170 15.59 -15.61 13.80
CA ASP A 170 15.68 -15.19 15.20
C ASP A 170 15.26 -16.30 16.18
N TYR A 171 14.29 -17.14 15.80
CA TYR A 171 13.87 -18.29 16.60
C TYR A 171 14.88 -19.43 16.55
N ILE A 172 15.49 -19.66 15.38
CA ILE A 172 16.56 -20.65 15.19
C ILE A 172 17.75 -20.26 16.07
N SER A 173 18.25 -19.02 15.95
CA SER A 173 19.39 -18.55 16.76
C SER A 173 19.07 -18.53 18.26
N GLY A 174 17.81 -18.24 18.63
CA GLY A 174 17.34 -18.32 20.01
C GLY A 174 17.37 -19.73 20.57
N ASP A 175 17.02 -20.73 19.76
CA ASP A 175 17.02 -22.13 20.16
C ASP A 175 18.43 -22.74 20.14
N GLU A 176 19.30 -22.33 19.23
CA GLU A 176 20.73 -22.67 19.24
C GLU A 176 21.40 -22.20 20.55
N LYS A 177 21.12 -20.97 20.99
CA LYS A 177 21.63 -20.45 22.28
C LYS A 177 21.12 -21.26 23.48
N LYS A 178 19.87 -21.72 23.45
CA LYS A 178 19.32 -22.59 24.51
C LYS A 178 19.98 -23.96 24.47
N TYR A 179 20.27 -24.47 23.29
CA TYR A 179 20.98 -25.73 23.10
C TYR A 179 22.42 -25.64 23.62
N GLU A 180 23.15 -24.56 23.32
CA GLU A 180 24.48 -24.31 23.89
C GLU A 180 24.45 -24.24 25.43
N ALA A 181 23.42 -23.61 26.00
CA ALA A 181 23.24 -23.55 27.45
C ALA A 181 22.97 -24.94 28.05
N LEU A 182 22.22 -25.79 27.34
CA LEU A 182 21.97 -27.18 27.73
C LEU A 182 23.27 -28.01 27.74
N MET A 183 24.11 -27.86 26.70
CA MET A 183 25.41 -28.52 26.62
C MET A 183 26.31 -28.13 27.79
N LYS A 184 26.37 -26.84 28.13
CA LYS A 184 27.14 -26.35 29.30
C LYS A 184 26.62 -26.91 30.63
N ALA A 185 25.30 -27.03 30.79
CA ALA A 185 24.71 -27.61 31.99
C ALA A 185 25.03 -29.11 32.12
N HIS A 186 25.12 -29.83 31.00
CA HIS A 186 25.59 -31.20 30.99
C HIS A 186 27.09 -31.30 31.36
N GLU A 187 27.94 -30.44 30.79
CA GLU A 187 29.38 -30.36 31.13
C GLU A 187 29.62 -30.07 32.62
N ASN A 188 28.75 -29.26 33.24
CA ASN A 188 28.78 -28.96 34.68
C ASN A 188 28.26 -30.11 35.56
N GLY A 189 27.71 -31.16 34.97
CA GLY A 189 27.12 -32.30 35.69
C GLY A 189 25.71 -32.08 36.22
N ASP A 190 25.04 -30.99 35.81
CA ASP A 190 23.67 -30.67 36.26
C ASP A 190 22.60 -31.53 35.56
N ILE A 191 22.95 -32.19 34.45
CA ILE A 191 22.03 -32.93 33.57
C ILE A 191 22.64 -34.28 33.17
N THR A 192 21.81 -35.33 33.17
CA THR A 192 22.20 -36.70 32.77
C THR A 192 22.26 -36.88 31.24
N ASP A 193 23.04 -37.86 30.75
CA ASP A 193 23.16 -38.17 29.32
C ASP A 193 21.80 -38.46 28.65
N ALA A 194 20.94 -39.23 29.32
CA ALA A 194 19.62 -39.58 28.80
C ALA A 194 18.70 -38.36 28.66
N GLU A 195 18.81 -37.40 29.58
CA GLU A 195 18.05 -36.16 29.51
C GLU A 195 18.58 -35.22 28.43
N LEU A 196 19.90 -35.18 28.23
CA LEU A 196 20.52 -34.46 27.14
C LEU A 196 20.07 -35.00 25.77
N GLU A 197 20.10 -36.32 25.58
CA GLU A 197 19.71 -36.95 24.31
C GLU A 197 18.24 -36.66 23.96
N GLY A 198 17.33 -36.84 24.91
CA GLY A 198 15.90 -36.56 24.69
C GLY A 198 15.62 -35.10 24.36
N ARG A 199 16.30 -34.15 25.03
CA ARG A 199 16.15 -32.72 24.75
C ARG A 199 16.80 -32.31 23.44
N THR A 200 17.96 -32.88 23.10
CA THR A 200 18.65 -32.66 21.82
C THR A 200 17.74 -32.99 20.65
N TYR A 201 17.05 -34.12 20.70
CA TYR A 201 16.08 -34.50 19.66
C TYR A 201 14.97 -33.45 19.49
N VAL A 202 14.42 -32.93 20.59
CA VAL A 202 13.37 -31.89 20.55
C VAL A 202 13.89 -30.59 19.93
N PHE A 203 15.11 -30.17 20.28
CA PHE A 203 15.72 -28.97 19.70
C PHE A 203 15.98 -29.14 18.20
N GLN A 204 16.59 -30.24 17.79
CA GLN A 204 16.84 -30.54 16.38
C GLN A 204 15.53 -30.62 15.57
N ALA A 205 14.51 -31.31 16.09
CA ALA A 205 13.21 -31.41 15.43
C ALA A 205 12.57 -30.03 15.26
N ARG A 206 12.68 -29.15 16.24
CA ARG A 206 12.10 -27.80 16.16
C ARG A 206 12.88 -26.87 15.24
N VAL A 207 14.21 -26.92 15.26
CA VAL A 207 15.04 -26.17 14.30
C VAL A 207 14.77 -26.64 12.87
N ALA A 208 14.63 -27.95 12.66
CA ALA A 208 14.24 -28.50 11.36
C ALA A 208 12.87 -27.98 10.90
N GLN A 209 11.89 -27.88 11.80
CA GLN A 209 10.59 -27.26 11.49
C GLN A 209 10.71 -25.79 11.08
N TYR A 210 11.55 -25.01 11.75
CA TYR A 210 11.76 -23.60 11.38
C TYR A 210 12.47 -23.45 10.02
N ILE A 211 13.44 -24.31 9.73
CA ILE A 211 14.11 -24.33 8.42
C ILE A 211 13.10 -24.70 7.33
N GLN A 212 12.29 -25.73 7.55
CA GLN A 212 11.24 -26.13 6.61
C GLN A 212 10.22 -25.00 6.38
N ALA A 213 9.82 -24.28 7.43
CA ALA A 213 8.92 -23.13 7.32
C ALA A 213 9.54 -21.93 6.57
N ASN A 214 10.86 -21.76 6.61
CA ASN A 214 11.57 -20.73 5.86
C ASN A 214 11.69 -21.07 4.36
N GLU A 215 11.91 -22.34 4.02
CA GLU A 215 12.27 -22.78 2.67
C GLU A 215 11.07 -23.29 1.86
N GLU A 216 10.27 -24.19 2.44
CA GLU A 216 9.20 -24.91 1.75
C GLU A 216 7.82 -24.31 2.10
N ASP A 217 7.50 -24.25 3.40
CA ASP A 217 6.16 -23.92 3.90
C ASP A 217 6.11 -22.48 4.46
N LYS A 218 6.43 -21.51 3.58
CA LYS A 218 6.47 -20.08 3.95
C LYS A 218 5.14 -19.61 4.54
N MET A 219 5.18 -19.24 5.81
CA MET A 219 4.05 -18.60 6.49
C MET A 219 4.07 -17.10 6.22
N PHE A 220 2.91 -16.52 5.88
CA PHE A 220 2.79 -15.09 5.60
C PHE A 220 2.07 -14.35 6.72
N GLU A 221 2.63 -13.21 7.13
CA GLU A 221 2.03 -12.30 8.11
C GLU A 221 1.68 -10.95 7.48
N ASP A 222 0.62 -10.33 8.00
CA ASP A 222 0.21 -8.99 7.61
C ASP A 222 0.97 -7.94 8.44
N CYS A 223 1.82 -7.19 7.76
CA CYS A 223 2.57 -6.06 8.29
C CYS A 223 1.92 -4.73 7.90
N TYR A 224 1.92 -3.78 8.83
CA TYR A 224 1.31 -2.47 8.65
C TYR A 224 2.35 -1.37 8.75
N TYR A 225 2.31 -0.42 7.81
CA TYR A 225 3.26 0.67 7.71
C TYR A 225 2.53 2.00 7.52
N LEU A 226 2.99 3.03 8.21
CA LEU A 226 2.65 4.42 7.92
C LEU A 226 3.79 5.03 7.12
N VAL A 227 3.48 5.55 5.94
CA VAL A 227 4.41 6.31 5.10
C VAL A 227 4.03 7.77 5.19
N VAL A 228 4.95 8.60 5.67
CA VAL A 228 4.78 10.06 5.76
C VAL A 228 5.63 10.72 4.68
N TYR A 229 5.09 11.73 4.01
CA TYR A 229 5.74 12.46 2.93
C TYR A 229 5.87 13.96 3.28
N ASP A 230 7.04 14.54 3.02
CA ASP A 230 7.33 15.97 3.17
C ASP A 230 8.44 16.39 2.20
N LYS A 231 8.54 17.67 1.88
CA LYS A 231 9.66 18.27 1.14
C LYS A 231 10.89 18.48 2.03
N ASP A 232 10.68 18.76 3.32
CA ASP A 232 11.79 18.95 4.28
C ASP A 232 12.06 17.67 5.09
N LYS A 233 13.31 17.21 5.04
CA LYS A 233 13.78 16.02 5.77
C LYS A 233 13.73 16.21 7.28
N THR A 234 14.01 17.41 7.78
CA THR A 234 14.06 17.67 9.23
C THR A 234 12.65 17.62 9.81
N ALA A 235 11.72 18.38 9.21
CA ALA A 235 10.31 18.34 9.57
C ALA A 235 9.72 16.92 9.48
N LEU A 236 10.09 16.17 8.44
CA LEU A 236 9.67 14.77 8.27
C LEU A 236 10.14 13.87 9.42
N TYR A 237 11.42 13.98 9.80
CA TYR A 237 12.00 13.20 10.89
C TYR A 237 11.29 13.51 12.21
N ASP A 238 11.16 14.79 12.55
CA ASP A 238 10.52 15.24 13.79
C ASP A 238 9.06 14.76 13.88
N THR A 239 8.36 14.75 12.73
CA THR A 239 6.99 14.26 12.64
C THR A 239 6.92 12.75 12.92
N VAL A 240 7.76 11.96 12.25
CA VAL A 240 7.73 10.49 12.38
C VAL A 240 8.20 10.03 13.77
N GLU A 241 9.21 10.68 14.35
CA GLU A 241 9.64 10.42 15.73
C GLU A 241 8.56 10.84 16.73
N GLY A 242 7.91 11.98 16.50
CA GLY A 242 6.75 12.43 17.28
C GLY A 242 5.57 11.45 17.19
N MET A 243 5.32 10.87 16.02
CA MET A 243 4.31 9.82 15.82
C MET A 243 4.65 8.56 16.62
N GLN A 244 5.87 8.06 16.51
CA GLN A 244 6.32 6.88 17.28
C GLN A 244 6.16 7.11 18.78
N SER A 245 6.52 8.30 19.27
CA SER A 245 6.38 8.67 20.67
C SER A 245 4.90 8.76 21.11
N ALA A 246 4.02 9.29 20.25
CA ALA A 246 2.58 9.34 20.51
C ALA A 246 1.92 7.96 20.57
N LEU A 247 2.37 7.04 19.69
CA LEU A 247 1.94 5.64 19.69
C LEU A 247 2.36 4.91 20.98
N ALA A 248 3.58 5.17 21.46
CA ALA A 248 4.13 4.51 22.65
C ALA A 248 3.59 5.06 23.99
N SER A 249 3.20 6.34 24.04
CA SER A 249 2.83 7.04 25.29
C SER A 249 1.39 6.81 25.78
N GLY A 250 0.58 6.06 25.02
CA GLY A 250 -0.79 5.73 25.40
C GLY A 250 -0.90 4.78 26.60
N GLN A 251 -2.06 4.76 27.26
CA GLN A 251 -2.37 3.75 28.28
C GLN A 251 -2.30 2.32 27.75
N THR A 252 -2.57 2.13 26.46
CA THR A 252 -2.33 0.88 25.73
C THR A 252 -1.30 1.17 24.64
N PRO A 253 0.01 0.98 24.92
CA PRO A 253 1.07 1.34 23.99
C PRO A 253 0.98 0.58 22.68
N ILE A 254 1.11 1.31 21.56
CA ILE A 254 1.25 0.75 20.23
C ILE A 254 2.75 0.67 19.92
N ARG A 255 3.25 -0.55 19.72
CA ARG A 255 4.67 -0.73 19.37
C ARG A 255 4.88 -0.38 17.91
N SER A 256 5.90 0.41 17.62
CA SER A 256 6.25 0.81 16.26
C SER A 256 7.76 0.98 16.10
N LYS A 257 8.25 0.73 14.89
CA LYS A 257 9.67 0.78 14.51
C LYS A 257 9.83 1.66 13.27
N ILE A 258 10.70 2.66 13.32
CA ILE A 258 11.08 3.43 12.13
C ILE A 258 11.94 2.52 11.25
N CYS A 259 11.53 2.31 10.00
CA CYS A 259 12.26 1.45 9.06
C CYS A 259 13.53 2.15 8.59
N SER A 260 14.66 1.44 8.66
CA SER A 260 15.95 1.94 8.18
C SER A 260 16.70 0.91 7.34
N ALA A 261 17.49 1.39 6.37
CA ALA A 261 18.32 0.62 5.44
C ALA A 261 17.58 -0.60 4.86
N LYS A 262 17.92 -1.78 5.39
CA LYS A 262 17.37 -3.10 5.02
C LYS A 262 15.84 -3.12 5.14
N ASP A 263 15.28 -2.68 6.25
CA ASP A 263 13.84 -2.72 6.49
C ASP A 263 13.07 -1.89 5.46
N LEU A 264 13.66 -0.77 5.05
CA LEU A 264 13.09 0.13 4.05
C LEU A 264 13.13 -0.50 2.66
N ALA A 265 14.23 -1.17 2.30
CA ALA A 265 14.35 -1.88 1.03
C ALA A 265 13.40 -3.08 0.94
N ILE A 266 13.26 -3.85 2.03
CA ILE A 266 12.29 -4.94 2.15
C ILE A 266 10.87 -4.39 1.98
N PHE A 267 10.53 -3.30 2.68
CA PHE A 267 9.25 -2.63 2.53
C PHE A 267 8.97 -2.27 1.06
N LEU A 268 9.92 -1.63 0.37
CA LEU A 268 9.77 -1.26 -1.03
C LEU A 268 9.59 -2.49 -1.95
N LYS A 269 10.39 -3.55 -1.76
CA LYS A 269 10.29 -4.78 -2.57
C LYS A 269 8.95 -5.50 -2.36
N ALA A 270 8.50 -5.58 -1.12
CA ALA A 270 7.32 -6.33 -0.73
C ALA A 270 6.01 -5.74 -1.28
N ASN A 271 6.02 -4.47 -1.71
CA ASN A 271 4.90 -3.87 -2.44
C ASN A 271 4.67 -4.50 -3.83
N TYR A 272 5.67 -5.18 -4.40
CA TYR A 272 5.61 -5.72 -5.77
C TYR A 272 5.61 -7.24 -5.85
N THR A 273 6.15 -7.93 -4.84
CA THR A 273 6.19 -9.40 -4.80
C THR A 273 6.22 -9.88 -3.36
N LYS A 274 5.59 -11.04 -3.13
CA LYS A 274 5.61 -11.74 -1.84
C LYS A 274 6.70 -12.80 -1.77
N ASP A 275 7.16 -13.28 -2.92
CA ASP A 275 8.14 -14.35 -3.01
C ASP A 275 9.52 -13.74 -3.26
N PHE A 276 10.20 -13.42 -2.17
CA PHE A 276 11.59 -13.03 -2.13
C PHE A 276 12.15 -13.36 -0.75
N ASP A 277 13.47 -13.52 -0.66
CA ASP A 277 14.16 -13.71 0.61
C ASP A 277 14.69 -12.37 1.12
N GLU A 278 14.30 -11.97 2.34
CA GLU A 278 14.74 -10.71 2.94
C GLU A 278 16.27 -10.68 3.20
N ARG A 279 16.91 -11.85 3.29
CA ARG A 279 18.37 -12.00 3.51
C ARG A 279 19.18 -11.54 2.30
N GLU A 280 18.61 -11.59 1.09
CA GLU A 280 19.29 -11.11 -0.12
C GLU A 280 19.67 -9.62 -0.02
N ALA A 281 18.89 -8.84 0.73
CA ALA A 281 19.15 -7.42 0.94
C ALA A 281 20.47 -7.16 1.70
N GLU A 282 20.92 -8.09 2.55
CA GLU A 282 22.15 -7.94 3.34
C GLU A 282 23.42 -7.95 2.47
N SER A 283 23.37 -8.68 1.36
CA SER A 283 24.50 -8.85 0.44
C SER A 283 24.68 -7.68 -0.54
N LYS A 284 23.78 -6.69 -0.53
CA LYS A 284 23.67 -5.66 -1.57
C LYS A 284 24.14 -4.29 -1.08
N GLY A 285 24.92 -3.60 -1.91
CA GLY A 285 25.27 -2.19 -1.68
C GLY A 285 24.10 -1.24 -1.99
N PRO A 286 24.15 0.03 -1.54
CA PRO A 286 23.01 0.96 -1.58
C PRO A 286 22.38 1.15 -2.97
N GLU A 287 23.16 1.33 -4.04
CA GLU A 287 22.62 1.49 -5.39
C GLU A 287 21.98 0.20 -5.92
N SER A 288 22.67 -0.93 -5.73
CA SER A 288 22.15 -2.25 -6.11
C SER A 288 20.91 -2.65 -5.31
N LEU A 289 20.76 -2.13 -4.10
CA LEU A 289 19.62 -2.36 -3.22
C LEU A 289 18.38 -1.69 -3.80
N VAL A 290 18.49 -0.43 -4.24
CA VAL A 290 17.38 0.29 -4.90
C VAL A 290 16.93 -0.44 -6.15
N GLU A 291 17.86 -0.85 -7.03
CA GLU A 291 17.49 -1.59 -8.24
C GLU A 291 16.87 -2.96 -7.95
N TRP A 292 17.29 -3.62 -6.86
CA TRP A 292 16.67 -4.87 -6.40
C TRP A 292 15.23 -4.66 -5.92
N THR A 293 14.90 -3.53 -5.30
CA THR A 293 13.51 -3.25 -4.86
C THR A 293 12.52 -3.15 -6.02
N MET A 294 12.98 -2.75 -7.21
CA MET A 294 12.12 -2.54 -8.36
C MET A 294 11.59 -3.88 -8.93
N PRO A 295 10.37 -3.89 -9.49
CA PRO A 295 9.89 -5.04 -10.25
C PRO A 295 10.71 -5.25 -11.53
N GLU A 296 10.63 -6.43 -12.11
CA GLU A 296 11.29 -6.70 -13.40
C GLU A 296 10.42 -6.25 -14.56
N LYS A 297 9.11 -6.52 -14.49
CA LYS A 297 8.14 -6.21 -15.55
C LYS A 297 6.81 -5.77 -14.96
N VAL A 298 6.26 -4.68 -15.49
CA VAL A 298 4.91 -4.20 -15.17
C VAL A 298 4.09 -4.05 -16.46
N GLN A 299 2.88 -4.61 -16.47
CA GLN A 299 1.96 -4.51 -17.60
C GLN A 299 0.57 -4.10 -17.15
N PHE A 300 0.08 -2.98 -17.66
CA PHE A 300 -1.28 -2.51 -17.41
C PHE A 300 -2.24 -3.11 -18.44
N ARG A 301 -3.20 -3.92 -17.97
CA ARG A 301 -4.34 -4.39 -18.76
C ARG A 301 -5.59 -3.63 -18.34
N THR A 302 -6.69 -3.80 -19.06
CA THR A 302 -7.95 -3.07 -18.81
C THR A 302 -8.52 -3.31 -17.40
N ALA A 303 -8.38 -4.52 -16.86
CA ALA A 303 -8.99 -4.91 -15.58
C ALA A 303 -7.99 -5.37 -14.50
N GLN A 304 -6.71 -5.45 -14.85
CA GLN A 304 -5.67 -5.97 -13.96
C GLN A 304 -4.31 -5.41 -14.33
N THR A 305 -3.42 -5.33 -13.35
CA THR A 305 -2.01 -5.02 -13.55
C THR A 305 -1.22 -6.29 -13.34
N LEU A 306 -0.36 -6.65 -14.30
CA LEU A 306 0.59 -7.73 -14.11
C LEU A 306 1.91 -7.18 -13.61
N ILE A 307 2.37 -7.64 -12.45
CA ILE A 307 3.69 -7.33 -11.90
C ILE A 307 4.45 -8.65 -11.82
N ASN A 308 5.57 -8.75 -12.54
CA ASN A 308 6.36 -9.98 -12.67
C ASN A 308 5.54 -11.22 -13.08
N GLY A 309 4.46 -11.03 -13.82
CA GLY A 309 3.54 -12.10 -14.25
C GLY A 309 2.38 -12.38 -13.30
N THR A 310 2.45 -11.92 -12.04
CA THR A 310 1.37 -12.03 -11.06
C THR A 310 0.30 -10.97 -11.30
N ALA A 311 -0.98 -11.36 -11.23
CA ALA A 311 -2.10 -10.48 -11.48
C ALA A 311 -2.57 -9.76 -10.21
N TYR A 312 -2.56 -8.43 -10.26
CA TYR A 312 -3.04 -7.53 -9.23
C TYR A 312 -4.33 -6.86 -9.68
N LYS A 313 -5.30 -6.79 -8.77
CA LYS A 313 -6.57 -6.09 -8.96
C LYS A 313 -6.64 -4.93 -8.00
N GLN A 314 -7.18 -3.81 -8.46
CA GLN A 314 -7.42 -2.64 -7.64
C GLN A 314 -8.89 -2.58 -7.27
N PHE A 315 -9.17 -2.35 -5.99
CA PHE A 315 -10.50 -2.07 -5.48
C PHE A 315 -10.53 -0.66 -4.91
N CYS A 316 -11.65 0.03 -5.12
CA CYS A 316 -11.89 1.36 -4.57
C CYS A 316 -13.19 1.31 -3.76
N ILE A 317 -13.17 1.87 -2.55
CA ILE A 317 -14.37 2.03 -1.73
C ILE A 317 -14.90 3.44 -1.98
N THR A 318 -16.13 3.54 -2.49
CA THR A 318 -16.68 4.80 -2.99
C THR A 318 -17.61 5.48 -2.01
N ASP A 319 -18.23 4.74 -1.08
CA ASP A 319 -19.02 5.29 0.03
C ASP A 319 -18.76 4.49 1.31
N TYR A 320 -18.96 5.15 2.45
CA TYR A 320 -18.75 4.58 3.79
C TYR A 320 -20.04 4.70 4.61
N PRO A 321 -20.33 3.76 5.53
CA PRO A 321 -21.44 3.91 6.45
C PRO A 321 -21.27 5.19 7.31
N LEU A 322 -22.37 5.90 7.56
CA LEU A 322 -22.36 7.12 8.37
C LEU A 322 -21.98 6.85 9.83
N THR A 323 -22.34 5.68 10.33
CA THR A 323 -22.10 5.25 11.71
C THR A 323 -21.43 3.89 11.73
N VAL A 324 -20.35 3.78 12.49
CA VAL A 324 -19.50 2.59 12.50
C VAL A 324 -19.03 2.24 13.91
N GLY A 325 -18.84 0.94 14.15
CA GLY A 325 -18.22 0.43 15.38
C GLY A 325 -16.68 0.51 15.35
N ASN A 326 -16.06 0.04 16.42
CA ASN A 326 -14.60 -0.10 16.48
C ASN A 326 -14.13 -1.11 15.41
N ALA A 327 -13.02 -0.77 14.73
CA ALA A 327 -12.39 -1.62 13.70
C ALA A 327 -13.33 -2.12 12.59
N TRP A 328 -14.36 -1.35 12.21
CA TRP A 328 -15.40 -1.80 11.27
C TRP A 328 -14.88 -2.22 9.88
N VAL A 329 -13.76 -1.63 9.41
CA VAL A 329 -13.14 -1.98 8.11
C VAL A 329 -12.22 -3.19 8.21
N TYR A 330 -11.99 -3.74 9.40
CA TYR A 330 -11.06 -4.85 9.62
C TYR A 330 -11.36 -6.02 8.68
N ASN A 331 -12.62 -6.43 8.57
CA ASN A 331 -13.02 -7.56 7.71
C ASN A 331 -12.71 -7.35 6.23
N LEU A 332 -12.63 -6.10 5.78
CA LEU A 332 -12.26 -5.80 4.40
C LEU A 332 -10.73 -5.86 4.23
N PHE A 333 -9.98 -5.32 5.19
CA PHE A 333 -8.52 -5.32 5.14
C PHE A 333 -7.90 -6.65 5.57
N SER A 334 -8.62 -7.54 6.25
CA SER A 334 -8.15 -8.87 6.65
C SER A 334 -8.34 -9.91 5.56
N MET A 335 -8.92 -9.55 4.40
CA MET A 335 -9.08 -10.48 3.30
C MET A 335 -7.69 -10.98 2.83
N PRO A 336 -7.53 -12.30 2.59
CA PRO A 336 -6.30 -12.81 2.05
C PRO A 336 -6.02 -12.21 0.67
N SER A 337 -4.78 -11.81 0.42
CA SER A 337 -4.34 -11.26 -0.88
C SER A 337 -4.99 -9.94 -1.31
N THR A 338 -5.46 -9.15 -0.34
CA THR A 338 -5.70 -7.71 -0.45
C THR A 338 -4.73 -6.96 0.46
#